data_AF-S8F5Z1-F1
#
_entry.id   AF-S8F5Z1-F1
#
_cell.length_a   1.000
_cell.length_b   1.000
_cell.length_c   1.000
_cell.angle_alpha   90.00
_cell.angle_beta   90.00
_cell.angle_gamma   90.00
#
_symmetry.space_group_name_H-M   'P 1'
#
loop_
_entity.id
_entity.type
_entity.pdbx_description
1 polymer ?
#
loop_
_entity_poly.entity_id
_entity_poly.type
_entity_poly.pdbx_seq_one_letter_code
_entity_poly.pdbx_strand_id
1 'polypeptide(L)'
;MGAVCGKSKKQAPHLKLAGQMSLAARSAATIEEFKPGDGDGAYLLESQEDHVSLVSQYAHKKPTEQGTVLLQVKAPPYKPIPESRFKLQSGKRILRQNIETMKDTPEAKAKYCEAVMDFVRLAATYNGFLWASSHLGEIKQPFTILYLEPEQRTFAEPEQPDIEVKDTVAIGKDALEKQEEKAAETVAEKEGEQSAPKNESPESGHDATAQRKILVRYLGPESSVPHRLLATCGILPLPLDKAKELIQEGKRVDNVDEIKTIITEAGGFFGTPVA
;
A
#
# COMPACT_ATOMS: atom_id res chain seq x y z
N MET A 1 -7.51 -30.46 -76.55
CA MET A 1 -7.33 -31.82 -75.99
C MET A 1 -6.15 -31.76 -75.03
N GLY A 2 -6.17 -32.05 -73.74
CA GLY A 2 -7.20 -32.45 -72.78
C GLY A 2 -6.60 -32.24 -71.38
N ALA A 3 -7.44 -31.99 -70.38
CA ALA A 3 -7.07 -31.69 -69.00
C ALA A 3 -6.89 -32.95 -68.15
N VAL A 4 -5.95 -32.96 -67.19
CA VAL A 4 -5.92 -33.78 -65.95
C VAL A 4 -5.00 -33.03 -64.95
N CYS A 5 -5.46 -32.29 -63.93
CA CYS A 5 -6.14 -32.63 -62.66
C CYS A 5 -5.33 -33.58 -61.73
N GLY A 6 -4.74 -33.04 -60.65
CA GLY A 6 -3.92 -33.82 -59.70
C GLY A 6 -3.74 -33.18 -58.32
N LYS A 7 -4.86 -33.02 -57.59
CA LYS A 7 -5.06 -33.00 -56.12
C LYS A 7 -3.97 -32.45 -55.19
N SER A 8 -4.27 -31.29 -54.60
CA SER A 8 -3.69 -30.74 -53.39
C SER A 8 -4.04 -31.56 -52.13
N LYS A 9 -3.05 -31.93 -51.31
CA LYS A 9 -3.27 -32.29 -49.90
C LYS A 9 -2.96 -31.07 -49.03
N LYS A 10 -4.01 -30.38 -48.58
CA LYS A 10 -3.95 -29.42 -47.46
C LYS A 10 -3.78 -30.22 -46.17
N GLN A 11 -2.62 -30.12 -45.53
CA GLN A 11 -2.47 -30.45 -44.12
C GLN A 11 -3.10 -29.32 -43.29
N ALA A 12 -4.06 -29.68 -42.46
CA ALA A 12 -4.67 -28.77 -41.49
C ALA A 12 -3.64 -28.42 -40.40
N PRO A 13 -3.53 -27.15 -39.97
CA PRO A 13 -2.77 -26.84 -38.78
C PRO A 13 -3.53 -27.35 -37.56
N HIS A 14 -2.87 -28.18 -36.75
CA HIS A 14 -3.30 -28.51 -35.40
C HIS A 14 -3.51 -27.20 -34.62
N LEU A 15 -4.77 -26.85 -34.39
CA LEU A 15 -5.19 -25.84 -33.43
C LEU A 15 -4.68 -26.27 -32.04
N LYS A 16 -3.67 -25.55 -31.55
CA LYS A 16 -3.25 -25.57 -30.15
C LYS A 16 -4.47 -25.23 -29.29
N LEU A 17 -5.02 -26.21 -28.58
CA LEU A 17 -5.82 -25.97 -27.37
C LEU A 17 -4.87 -25.45 -26.30
N ALA A 18 -4.68 -24.14 -26.25
CA ALA A 18 -4.10 -23.47 -25.11
C ALA A 18 -4.81 -22.14 -24.93
N GLY A 19 -5.48 -21.98 -23.80
CA GLY A 19 -5.91 -20.66 -23.33
C GLY A 19 -7.41 -20.45 -23.31
N GLN A 20 -8.08 -21.09 -22.36
CA GLN A 20 -9.19 -20.45 -21.65
C GLN A 20 -9.06 -20.80 -20.17
N MET A 21 -8.05 -20.23 -19.51
CA MET A 21 -8.19 -19.99 -18.09
C MET A 21 -9.07 -18.76 -17.94
N SER A 22 -10.18 -18.93 -17.20
CA SER A 22 -11.05 -17.84 -16.76
C SER A 22 -10.22 -16.68 -16.22
N LEU A 23 -10.62 -15.43 -16.47
CA LEU A 23 -10.03 -14.23 -15.87
C LEU A 23 -9.89 -14.36 -14.34
N ALA A 24 -10.84 -15.04 -13.69
CA ALA A 24 -10.79 -15.34 -12.27
C ALA A 24 -9.69 -16.36 -11.92
N ALA A 25 -9.50 -17.41 -12.74
CA ALA A 25 -8.45 -18.42 -12.54
C ALA A 25 -7.05 -17.86 -12.82
N ARG A 26 -6.91 -16.96 -13.81
CA ARG A 26 -5.68 -16.18 -14.01
C ARG A 26 -5.40 -15.29 -12.80
N SER A 27 -6.41 -14.55 -12.31
CA SER A 27 -6.23 -13.69 -11.14
C SER A 27 -5.84 -14.46 -9.88
N ALA A 28 -6.41 -15.65 -9.65
CA ALA A 28 -6.11 -16.47 -8.48
C ALA A 28 -4.67 -17.01 -8.51
N ALA A 29 -4.20 -17.53 -9.65
CA ALA A 29 -2.82 -17.96 -9.81
C ALA A 29 -1.81 -16.80 -9.68
N THR A 30 -2.15 -15.61 -10.19
CA THR A 30 -1.28 -14.42 -10.05
C THR A 30 -1.26 -13.85 -8.62
N ILE A 31 -2.28 -14.15 -7.79
CA ILE A 31 -2.31 -13.72 -6.39
C ILE A 31 -1.38 -14.60 -5.53
N GLU A 32 -1.33 -15.91 -5.75
CA GLU A 32 -0.40 -16.79 -5.02
C GLU A 32 1.07 -16.49 -5.34
N GLU A 33 1.36 -16.00 -6.55
CA GLU A 33 2.70 -15.58 -6.98
C GLU A 33 3.03 -14.11 -6.60
N PHE A 34 2.12 -13.40 -5.93
CA PHE A 34 2.34 -12.01 -5.57
C PHE A 34 3.34 -11.88 -4.42
N LYS A 35 4.61 -11.67 -4.77
CA LYS A 35 5.70 -11.41 -3.83
C LYS A 35 6.36 -10.05 -4.09
N PRO A 36 6.17 -9.05 -3.22
CA PRO A 36 7.00 -7.85 -3.20
C PRO A 36 8.49 -8.23 -3.03
N GLY A 37 9.36 -7.52 -3.74
CA GLY A 37 10.79 -7.80 -3.89
C GLY A 37 11.20 -8.51 -5.18
N ASP A 38 10.23 -9.01 -5.98
CA ASP A 38 10.50 -9.77 -7.20
C ASP A 38 9.52 -9.46 -8.35
N GLY A 39 9.87 -9.87 -9.58
CA GLY A 39 9.03 -9.85 -10.78
C GLY A 39 8.77 -8.46 -11.36
N ASP A 40 7.57 -8.26 -11.91
CA ASP A 40 7.16 -6.98 -12.47
C ASP A 40 7.09 -5.88 -11.40
N GLY A 41 7.73 -4.75 -11.66
CA GLY A 41 7.68 -3.58 -10.79
C GLY A 41 8.45 -2.38 -11.33
N ALA A 42 8.30 -1.25 -10.65
CA ALA A 42 9.26 -0.17 -10.72
C ALA A 42 10.31 -0.39 -9.62
N TYR A 43 11.58 -0.21 -9.94
CA TYR A 43 12.71 -0.42 -9.04
C TYR A 43 13.47 0.88 -8.85
N LEU A 44 13.92 1.13 -7.62
CA LEU A 44 14.88 2.19 -7.32
C LEU A 44 16.25 1.53 -7.17
N LEU A 45 17.25 2.01 -7.91
CA LEU A 45 18.60 1.48 -7.90
C LEU A 45 19.63 2.57 -7.61
N GLU A 46 20.70 2.18 -6.92
CA GLU A 46 21.99 2.87 -7.00
C GLU A 46 22.79 2.24 -8.15
N SER A 47 22.91 2.96 -9.27
CA SER A 47 23.68 2.53 -10.43
C SER A 47 25.08 3.15 -10.40
N GLN A 48 26.08 2.36 -10.81
CA GLN A 48 27.48 2.78 -10.87
C GLN A 48 27.98 3.01 -12.30
N GLU A 49 27.07 3.09 -13.29
CA GLU A 49 27.41 3.41 -14.67
C GLU A 49 27.86 4.89 -14.77
N ASP A 50 29.12 5.12 -15.16
CA ASP A 50 29.84 6.41 -15.23
C ASP A 50 30.02 7.14 -13.89
N HIS A 51 28.90 7.45 -13.21
CA HIS A 51 28.85 8.11 -11.91
C HIS A 51 27.74 7.48 -11.05
N VAL A 52 27.96 7.42 -9.73
CA VAL A 52 26.94 6.90 -8.80
C VAL A 52 25.66 7.73 -8.91
N SER A 53 24.58 7.07 -9.34
CA SER A 53 23.30 7.71 -9.69
C SER A 53 22.11 6.94 -9.13
N LEU A 54 21.07 7.67 -8.73
CA LEU A 54 19.78 7.13 -8.30
C LEU A 54 18.90 6.98 -9.55
N VAL A 55 18.49 5.75 -9.84
CA VAL A 55 17.76 5.41 -11.06
C VAL A 55 16.45 4.76 -10.70
N SER A 56 15.36 5.20 -11.34
CA SER A 56 14.10 4.49 -11.38
C SER A 56 14.04 3.64 -12.65
N GLN A 57 13.69 2.36 -12.53
CA GLN A 57 13.59 1.45 -13.66
C GLN A 57 12.36 0.56 -13.58
N TYR A 58 11.53 0.57 -14.63
CA TYR A 58 10.49 -0.44 -14.83
C TYR A 58 11.11 -1.71 -15.42
N ALA A 59 10.92 -2.86 -14.77
CA ALA A 59 11.47 -4.13 -15.24
C ALA A 59 10.57 -5.32 -14.86
N HIS A 60 10.58 -6.36 -15.69
CA HIS A 60 9.87 -7.62 -15.44
C HIS A 60 10.59 -8.55 -14.47
N LYS A 61 11.85 -8.23 -14.16
CA LYS A 61 12.71 -8.96 -13.23
C LYS A 61 13.54 -7.95 -12.46
N LYS A 62 13.98 -8.34 -11.25
CA LYS A 62 14.85 -7.52 -10.42
C LYS A 62 16.16 -7.18 -11.19
N PRO A 63 16.45 -5.91 -11.48
CA PRO A 63 17.57 -5.50 -12.33
C PRO A 63 18.92 -5.48 -11.59
N THR A 64 19.32 -6.61 -10.99
CA THR A 64 20.55 -6.71 -10.17
C THR A 64 21.85 -6.51 -10.94
N GLU A 65 21.83 -6.68 -12.26
CA GLU A 65 23.01 -6.48 -13.11
C GLU A 65 23.32 -5.00 -13.37
N GLN A 66 22.36 -4.09 -13.14
CA GLN A 66 22.46 -2.67 -13.47
C GLN A 66 22.78 -1.78 -12.25
N GLY A 67 22.80 -2.37 -11.06
CA GLY A 67 23.07 -1.68 -9.80
C GLY A 67 22.45 -2.38 -8.59
N THR A 68 22.62 -1.75 -7.44
CA THR A 68 22.06 -2.22 -6.18
C THR A 68 20.60 -1.79 -6.08
N VAL A 69 19.68 -2.75 -6.04
CA VAL A 69 18.24 -2.49 -5.87
C VAL A 69 17.96 -2.09 -4.42
N LEU A 70 17.29 -0.96 -4.24
CA LEU A 70 17.00 -0.35 -2.93
C LEU A 70 15.53 -0.49 -2.56
N LEU A 71 14.65 -0.17 -3.50
CA LEU A 71 13.19 -0.23 -3.32
C LEU A 71 12.54 -0.87 -4.54
N GLN A 72 11.35 -1.43 -4.34
CA GLN A 72 10.46 -1.83 -5.43
C GLN A 72 9.05 -1.31 -5.16
N VAL A 73 8.43 -0.71 -6.16
CA VAL A 73 6.98 -0.52 -6.21
C VAL A 73 6.38 -1.65 -7.04
N LYS A 74 5.61 -2.52 -6.36
CA LYS A 74 4.90 -3.63 -6.99
C LYS A 74 3.41 -3.32 -7.04
N ALA A 75 2.84 -3.27 -8.25
CA ALA A 75 1.41 -3.08 -8.44
C ALA A 75 0.65 -4.38 -8.13
N PRO A 76 -0.59 -4.31 -7.61
CA PRO A 76 -1.36 -5.51 -7.33
C PRO A 76 -1.72 -6.26 -8.63
N PRO A 77 -1.91 -7.59 -8.59
CA PRO A 77 -2.17 -8.41 -9.79
C PRO A 77 -3.39 -7.96 -10.61
N TYR A 78 -4.40 -7.42 -9.95
CA TYR A 78 -5.63 -6.96 -10.58
C TYR A 78 -5.54 -5.56 -11.22
N LYS A 79 -4.44 -4.83 -10.99
CA LYS A 79 -4.18 -3.51 -11.58
C LYS A 79 -2.68 -3.38 -11.93
N PRO A 80 -2.20 -4.13 -12.94
CA PRO A 80 -0.77 -4.17 -13.28
C PRO A 80 -0.27 -2.83 -13.84
N ILE A 81 1.05 -2.63 -13.79
CA ILE A 81 1.70 -1.49 -14.42
C ILE A 81 1.53 -1.60 -15.94
N PRO A 82 1.14 -0.53 -16.65
CA PRO A 82 0.99 -0.56 -18.10
C PRO A 82 2.31 -0.94 -18.81
N GLU A 83 2.24 -1.86 -19.77
CA GLU A 83 3.38 -2.36 -20.55
C GLU A 83 4.19 -1.23 -21.23
N SER A 84 3.54 -0.12 -21.58
CA SER A 84 4.19 1.05 -22.16
C SER A 84 5.27 1.65 -21.24
N ARG A 85 5.14 1.52 -19.93
CA ARG A 85 6.14 2.02 -18.95
C ARG A 85 7.44 1.24 -19.00
N PHE A 86 7.40 -0.06 -19.31
CA PHE A 86 8.59 -0.91 -19.43
C PHE A 86 9.37 -0.62 -20.72
N LYS A 87 8.70 -0.08 -21.75
CA LYS A 87 9.29 0.18 -23.07
C LYS A 87 9.76 1.63 -23.25
N LEU A 88 9.03 2.58 -22.66
CA LEU A 88 9.36 4.00 -22.75
C LEU A 88 10.73 4.26 -22.09
N GLN A 89 11.70 4.75 -22.87
CA GLN A 89 13.08 4.98 -22.41
C GLN A 89 13.73 3.71 -21.79
N SER A 90 13.39 2.53 -22.32
CA SER A 90 13.82 1.24 -21.76
C SER A 90 13.42 1.08 -20.28
N GLY A 91 12.33 1.73 -19.88
CA GLY A 91 11.85 1.78 -18.50
C GLY A 91 12.72 2.58 -17.55
N LYS A 92 13.84 3.18 -18.00
CA LYS A 92 14.87 3.78 -17.15
C LYS A 92 14.71 5.31 -17.09
N ARG A 93 14.75 5.86 -15.88
CA ARG A 93 14.77 7.30 -15.61
C ARG A 93 15.79 7.59 -14.52
N ILE A 94 16.71 8.50 -14.79
CA ILE A 94 17.66 8.99 -13.78
C ILE A 94 16.93 10.01 -12.90
N LEU A 95 16.93 9.79 -11.58
CA LEU A 95 16.32 10.68 -10.59
C LEU A 95 17.35 11.65 -10.01
N ARG A 96 18.58 11.16 -9.77
CA ARG A 96 19.68 11.96 -9.24
C ARG A 96 21.01 11.43 -9.75
N GLN A 97 21.93 12.31 -10.14
CA GLN A 97 23.29 11.96 -10.56
C GLN A 97 24.30 12.45 -9.52
N ASN A 98 25.53 11.93 -9.61
CA ASN A 98 26.69 12.40 -8.84
C ASN A 98 26.47 12.31 -7.32
N ILE A 99 25.91 11.19 -6.87
CA ILE A 99 25.66 10.91 -5.45
C ILE A 99 26.96 10.90 -4.64
N GLU A 100 28.03 10.36 -5.22
CA GLU A 100 29.33 10.25 -4.55
C GLU A 100 30.01 11.60 -4.30
N THR A 101 29.80 12.57 -5.18
CA THR A 101 30.35 13.93 -5.05
C THR A 101 29.34 14.91 -4.45
N MET A 102 28.19 14.42 -3.99
CA MET A 102 27.18 15.23 -3.33
C MET A 102 27.76 15.84 -2.05
N LYS A 103 27.60 17.15 -1.90
CA LYS A 103 28.03 17.84 -0.68
C LYS A 103 27.24 17.32 0.52
N ASP A 104 27.91 17.18 1.66
CA ASP A 104 27.26 16.87 2.92
C ASP A 104 26.61 18.12 3.53
N THR A 105 25.60 18.66 2.85
CA THR A 105 24.78 19.77 3.36
C THR A 105 23.32 19.33 3.51
N PRO A 106 22.56 19.95 4.43
CA PRO A 106 21.14 19.65 4.62
C PRO A 106 20.32 19.78 3.33
N GLU A 107 20.61 20.79 2.49
CA GLU A 107 19.88 21.02 1.24
C GLU A 107 20.15 19.95 0.19
N ALA A 108 21.39 19.43 0.13
CA ALA A 108 21.75 18.36 -0.78
C ALA A 108 21.09 17.04 -0.36
N LYS A 109 21.09 16.74 0.95
CA LYS A 109 20.37 15.61 1.55
C LYS A 109 18.87 15.69 1.32
N ALA A 110 18.26 16.87 1.48
CA ALA A 110 16.84 17.07 1.25
C ALA A 110 16.45 16.80 -0.20
N LYS A 111 17.24 17.27 -1.18
CA LYS A 111 17.03 16.98 -2.61
C LYS A 111 17.20 15.50 -2.95
N TYR A 112 18.12 14.81 -2.28
CA TYR A 112 18.27 13.36 -2.42
C TYR A 112 17.02 12.64 -1.89
N CYS A 113 16.56 13.00 -0.68
CA CYS A 113 15.36 12.44 -0.07
C CYS A 113 14.09 12.75 -0.88
N GLU A 114 14.00 13.93 -1.48
CA GLU A 114 12.91 14.32 -2.39
C GLU A 114 12.86 13.40 -3.63
N ALA A 115 14.02 13.11 -4.24
CA ALA A 115 14.10 12.18 -5.37
C ALA A 115 13.66 10.75 -4.99
N VAL A 116 14.01 10.29 -3.78
CA VAL A 116 13.52 9.01 -3.25
C VAL A 116 11.99 9.09 -3.01
N MET A 117 11.47 10.20 -2.48
CA MET A 117 10.04 10.39 -2.26
C MET A 117 9.24 10.35 -3.57
N ASP A 118 9.77 10.92 -4.65
CA ASP A 118 9.16 10.85 -5.97
C ASP A 118 8.99 9.40 -6.45
N PHE A 119 9.94 8.53 -6.12
CA PHE A 119 9.80 7.10 -6.36
C PHE A 119 8.76 6.45 -5.44
N VAL A 120 8.78 6.77 -4.14
CA VAL A 120 7.81 6.25 -3.15
C VAL A 120 6.37 6.57 -3.57
N ARG A 121 6.12 7.77 -4.11
CA ARG A 121 4.81 8.18 -4.64
C ARG A 121 4.27 7.30 -5.76
N LEU A 122 5.12 6.56 -6.48
CA LEU A 122 4.66 5.58 -7.47
C LEU A 122 3.80 4.48 -6.83
N ALA A 123 4.01 4.16 -5.54
CA ALA A 123 3.15 3.22 -4.83
C ALA A 123 1.69 3.68 -4.85
N ALA A 124 1.42 4.97 -4.65
CA ALA A 124 0.08 5.54 -4.75
C ALA A 124 -0.45 5.51 -6.20
N THR A 125 0.37 5.90 -7.17
CA THR A 125 0.01 5.88 -8.61
C THR A 125 -0.52 4.51 -9.06
N TYR A 126 0.10 3.44 -8.58
CA TYR A 126 -0.24 2.07 -8.97
C TYR A 126 -1.09 1.33 -7.93
N ASN A 127 -1.57 2.00 -6.87
CA ASN A 127 -2.23 1.37 -5.72
C ASN A 127 -1.44 0.15 -5.18
N GLY A 128 -0.12 0.25 -5.24
CA GLY A 128 0.81 -0.84 -5.03
C GLY A 128 1.32 -0.97 -3.60
N PHE A 129 2.40 -1.73 -3.51
CA PHE A 129 3.18 -1.98 -2.30
C PHE A 129 4.59 -1.47 -2.54
N LEU A 130 5.12 -0.76 -1.55
CA LEU A 130 6.54 -0.41 -1.51
C LEU A 130 7.26 -1.47 -0.73
N TRP A 131 8.26 -2.08 -1.33
CA TRP A 131 9.17 -3.03 -0.70
C TRP A 131 10.57 -2.43 -0.58
N ALA A 132 11.25 -2.75 0.51
CA ALA A 132 12.60 -2.31 0.83
C ALA A 132 13.57 -3.49 0.78
N SER A 133 14.73 -3.31 0.13
CA SER A 133 15.78 -4.32 0.15
C SER A 133 16.63 -4.25 1.42
N SER A 134 17.36 -5.32 1.72
CA SER A 134 18.38 -5.32 2.77
C SER A 134 19.53 -4.34 2.56
N HIS A 135 19.73 -3.81 1.34
CA HIS A 135 20.89 -2.99 0.97
C HIS A 135 20.71 -1.48 1.23
N LEU A 136 19.54 -1.04 1.72
CA LEU A 136 19.26 0.37 2.02
C LEU A 136 20.29 1.06 2.93
N GLY A 137 20.91 0.30 3.85
CA GLY A 137 21.93 0.80 4.76
C GLY A 137 23.36 0.77 4.21
N GLU A 138 23.60 0.08 3.09
CA GLU A 138 24.95 -0.23 2.57
C GLU A 138 25.38 0.69 1.41
N ILE A 139 24.48 1.54 0.94
CA ILE A 139 24.71 2.47 -0.18
C ILE A 139 25.51 3.71 0.23
N LYS A 140 25.97 4.46 -0.79
CA LYS A 140 26.79 5.68 -0.59
C LYS A 140 26.05 6.75 0.22
N GLN A 141 24.74 6.88 0.04
CA GLN A 141 23.88 7.80 0.78
C GLN A 141 22.73 7.02 1.43
N PRO A 142 22.92 6.47 2.63
CA PRO A 142 21.90 5.67 3.29
C PRO A 142 20.68 6.52 3.64
N PHE A 143 19.50 5.92 3.54
CA PHE A 143 18.26 6.56 3.93
C PHE A 143 17.29 5.58 4.57
N THR A 144 16.34 6.13 5.31
CA THR A 144 15.31 5.37 6.03
C THR A 144 13.94 5.95 5.71
N ILE A 145 12.96 5.07 5.47
CA ILE A 145 11.56 5.46 5.25
C ILE A 145 10.78 5.21 6.53
N LEU A 146 10.13 6.25 7.04
CA LEU A 146 9.17 6.16 8.12
C LEU A 146 7.77 6.47 7.60
N TYR A 147 6.76 5.87 8.20
CA TYR A 147 5.36 6.12 7.88
C TYR A 147 4.53 6.19 9.17
N LEU A 148 3.44 6.93 9.09
CA LEU A 148 2.56 7.20 10.20
C LEU A 148 1.32 6.31 10.10
N GLU A 149 1.19 5.38 11.02
CA GLU A 149 0.10 4.41 11.08
C GLU A 149 -0.96 4.88 12.09
N PRO A 150 -2.24 5.05 11.70
CA PRO A 150 -3.29 5.32 12.67
C PRO A 150 -3.52 4.09 13.55
N GLU A 151 -3.47 4.27 14.87
CA GLU A 151 -3.74 3.21 15.84
C GLU A 151 -5.19 2.73 15.65
N GLN A 152 -5.35 1.46 15.25
CA GLN A 152 -6.68 0.86 15.20
C GLN A 152 -7.20 0.74 16.63
N ARG A 153 -8.37 1.32 16.90
CA ARG A 153 -9.10 1.07 18.15
C ARG A 153 -9.41 -0.43 18.22
N THR A 154 -8.70 -1.17 19.06
CA THR A 154 -9.28 -2.38 19.64
C THR A 154 -10.45 -1.90 20.48
N PHE A 155 -11.67 -2.21 20.03
CA PHE A 155 -12.83 -2.08 20.89
C PHE A 155 -12.55 -2.99 22.09
N ALA A 156 -12.35 -2.38 23.27
CA ALA A 156 -12.43 -3.13 24.51
C ALA A 156 -13.79 -3.82 24.47
N GLU A 157 -13.78 -5.15 24.57
CA GLU A 157 -14.96 -5.94 24.81
C GLU A 157 -15.70 -5.26 25.98
N PRO A 158 -16.96 -4.86 25.83
CA PRO A 158 -17.67 -4.23 26.93
C PRO A 158 -17.67 -5.23 28.08
N GLU A 159 -17.03 -4.88 29.20
CA GLU A 159 -17.21 -5.57 30.46
C GLU A 159 -18.73 -5.71 30.66
N GLN A 160 -19.22 -6.94 30.58
CA GLN A 160 -20.60 -7.24 30.89
C GLN A 160 -20.86 -6.72 32.31
N PRO A 161 -21.92 -5.93 32.55
CA PRO A 161 -22.27 -5.60 33.90
C PRO A 161 -22.66 -6.90 34.62
N ASP A 162 -21.93 -7.22 35.70
CA ASP A 162 -22.32 -8.24 36.65
C ASP A 162 -23.72 -7.91 37.17
N ILE A 163 -24.75 -8.59 36.65
CA ILE A 163 -26.08 -8.56 37.23
C ILE A 163 -26.05 -9.51 38.43
N GLU A 164 -25.79 -8.95 39.62
CA GLU A 164 -26.11 -9.61 40.89
C GLU A 164 -27.64 -9.82 40.98
N VAL A 165 -28.11 -11.03 40.66
CA VAL A 165 -29.50 -11.43 40.93
C VAL A 165 -29.58 -12.03 42.33
N LYS A 166 -30.15 -11.27 43.29
CA LYS A 166 -30.63 -11.80 44.57
C LYS A 166 -32.04 -12.40 44.41
N ASP A 167 -32.10 -13.72 44.61
CA ASP A 167 -33.17 -14.59 45.12
C ASP A 167 -34.65 -14.26 44.86
N THR A 168 -35.39 -15.23 44.27
CA THR A 168 -36.41 -16.03 44.99
C THR A 168 -37.03 -17.17 44.14
N VAL A 169 -36.75 -18.41 44.57
CA VAL A 169 -37.59 -19.63 44.70
C VAL A 169 -38.56 -20.09 43.57
N ALA A 170 -38.15 -21.20 42.94
CA ALA A 170 -38.84 -22.47 42.58
C ALA A 170 -40.30 -22.50 42.05
N ILE A 171 -40.50 -23.15 40.89
CA ILE A 171 -41.10 -24.50 40.74
C ILE A 171 -41.26 -24.83 39.24
N GLY A 172 -40.84 -26.04 38.82
CA GLY A 172 -41.59 -26.83 37.82
C GLY A 172 -41.07 -26.93 36.39
N LYS A 173 -40.13 -27.87 36.18
CA LYS A 173 -40.09 -28.94 35.16
C LYS A 173 -40.48 -28.69 33.68
N ASP A 174 -39.55 -29.20 32.85
CA ASP A 174 -39.71 -29.82 31.52
C ASP A 174 -40.10 -28.88 30.36
N ALA A 175 -39.15 -28.44 29.54
CA ALA A 175 -38.43 -29.17 28.49
C ALA A 175 -39.13 -29.09 27.12
N LEU A 176 -38.35 -28.54 26.19
CA LEU A 176 -38.30 -28.84 24.76
C LEU A 176 -39.42 -28.33 23.83
N GLU A 177 -38.96 -27.39 23.00
CA GLU A 177 -38.98 -27.47 21.53
C GLU A 177 -40.18 -26.96 20.71
N LYS A 178 -39.75 -26.30 19.63
CA LYS A 178 -40.39 -26.06 18.34
C LYS A 178 -41.50 -25.02 18.28
N GLN A 179 -41.19 -23.92 17.59
CA GLN A 179 -42.11 -23.39 16.59
C GLN A 179 -41.35 -22.88 15.37
N GLU A 180 -41.54 -23.60 14.27
CA GLU A 180 -41.37 -23.16 12.90
C GLU A 180 -42.31 -21.99 12.58
N GLU A 181 -41.83 -21.14 11.69
CA GLU A 181 -42.52 -20.34 10.67
C GLU A 181 -44.05 -20.27 10.72
N LYS A 182 -44.57 -19.04 10.69
CA LYS A 182 -45.48 -18.66 9.61
C LYS A 182 -45.56 -17.17 9.36
N ALA A 183 -45.32 -16.84 8.10
CA ALA A 183 -45.62 -15.58 7.45
C ALA A 183 -47.14 -15.35 7.32
N ALA A 184 -47.52 -14.08 7.41
CA ALA A 184 -48.66 -13.42 6.76
C ALA A 184 -48.52 -11.93 7.13
N GLU A 185 -47.85 -11.10 6.32
CA GLU A 185 -48.41 -10.42 5.15
C GLU A 185 -49.73 -9.70 5.47
N THR A 186 -49.65 -8.36 5.65
CA THR A 186 -50.69 -7.48 5.14
C THR A 186 -50.11 -6.12 4.82
N VAL A 187 -50.18 -5.84 3.52
CA VAL A 187 -49.89 -4.63 2.77
C VAL A 187 -50.87 -3.51 3.14
N ALA A 188 -50.38 -2.28 3.24
CA ALA A 188 -51.11 -1.10 2.75
C ALA A 188 -50.17 0.11 2.64
N GLU A 189 -49.81 0.42 1.39
CA GLU A 189 -49.32 1.71 0.93
C GLU A 189 -50.21 2.86 1.42
N LYS A 190 -49.60 4.03 1.70
CA LYS A 190 -49.87 5.22 0.90
C LYS A 190 -48.85 6.33 1.11
N GLU A 191 -48.38 6.81 -0.03
CA GLU A 191 -47.62 8.02 -0.31
C GLU A 191 -48.26 9.27 0.29
N GLY A 192 -47.45 10.32 0.48
CA GLY A 192 -47.96 11.69 0.46
C GLY A 192 -47.25 12.73 1.32
N GLU A 193 -46.09 13.18 0.85
CA GLU A 193 -45.78 14.61 0.65
C GLU A 193 -45.63 15.62 1.82
N GLN A 194 -44.41 16.21 1.85
CA GLN A 194 -44.04 17.60 2.18
C GLN A 194 -44.47 18.22 3.51
N SER A 195 -43.48 18.61 4.33
CA SER A 195 -43.11 20.01 4.62
C SER A 195 -42.06 20.10 5.73
N ALA A 196 -40.88 20.62 5.42
CA ALA A 196 -40.02 21.31 6.39
C ALA A 196 -40.50 22.78 6.49
N PRO A 197 -39.96 23.67 7.37
CA PRO A 197 -39.04 23.49 8.50
C PRO A 197 -39.54 24.19 9.78
N LYS A 198 -38.97 23.90 10.96
CA LYS A 198 -38.73 24.94 11.98
C LYS A 198 -37.71 24.50 13.02
N ASN A 199 -36.71 25.37 13.16
CA ASN A 199 -35.69 25.45 14.19
C ASN A 199 -36.20 25.04 15.57
N GLU A 200 -35.40 24.23 16.26
CA GLU A 200 -34.93 24.50 17.62
C GLU A 200 -33.76 23.56 17.90
N SER A 201 -32.54 24.10 17.84
CA SER A 201 -31.44 23.55 18.63
C SER A 201 -31.76 23.84 20.10
N PRO A 202 -31.47 22.88 20.99
CA PRO A 202 -30.39 23.16 21.91
C PRO A 202 -29.34 22.04 21.92
N GLU A 203 -28.12 22.50 22.12
CA GLU A 203 -26.90 21.76 22.41
C GLU A 203 -27.10 20.66 23.44
N SER A 204 -26.48 19.49 23.22
CA SER A 204 -25.54 18.93 24.20
C SER A 204 -24.94 17.61 23.71
N GLY A 205 -23.61 17.60 23.52
CA GLY A 205 -22.76 16.52 24.02
C GLY A 205 -22.60 15.27 23.16
N HIS A 206 -21.32 14.93 22.92
CA HIS A 206 -20.76 13.77 22.20
C HIS A 206 -20.68 13.98 20.68
N ASP A 207 -19.51 14.12 20.06
CA ASP A 207 -18.29 13.35 20.30
C ASP A 207 -17.08 14.27 20.10
N ALA A 208 -16.32 14.49 21.17
CA ALA A 208 -15.00 15.07 21.07
C ALA A 208 -14.22 14.20 20.10
N THR A 209 -13.77 14.80 18.99
CA THR A 209 -12.84 14.24 18.01
C THR A 209 -11.95 13.22 18.68
N ALA A 210 -12.29 11.94 18.49
CA ALA A 210 -11.45 10.81 18.81
C ALA A 210 -10.13 11.05 18.09
N GLN A 211 -9.17 11.68 18.77
CA GLN A 211 -7.84 11.90 18.24
C GLN A 211 -7.29 10.51 17.96
N ARG A 212 -7.32 10.13 16.69
CA ARG A 212 -6.77 8.88 16.20
C ARG A 212 -5.28 8.98 16.49
N LYS A 213 -4.84 8.31 17.54
CA LYS A 213 -3.43 8.28 17.91
C LYS A 213 -2.63 7.74 16.73
N ILE A 214 -1.55 8.41 16.39
CA ILE A 214 -0.71 8.05 15.26
C ILE A 214 0.57 7.42 15.80
N LEU A 215 0.97 6.29 15.23
CA LEU A 215 2.19 5.57 15.59
C LEU A 215 3.24 5.75 14.50
N VAL A 216 4.48 6.03 14.91
CA VAL A 216 5.63 6.02 14.01
C VAL A 216 6.04 4.58 13.72
N ARG A 217 6.12 4.23 12.44
CA ARG A 217 6.65 2.95 11.95
C ARG A 217 7.77 3.17 10.96
N TYR A 218 8.64 2.18 10.83
CA TYR A 218 9.71 2.16 9.85
C TYR A 218 9.50 1.07 8.81
N LEU A 219 9.89 1.34 7.57
CA LEU A 219 10.00 0.30 6.56
C LEU A 219 11.32 -0.46 6.79
N GLY A 220 11.20 -1.68 7.30
CA GLY A 220 12.35 -2.55 7.58
C GLY A 220 12.91 -3.23 6.32
N PRO A 221 14.12 -3.81 6.41
CA PRO A 221 14.71 -4.57 5.32
C PRO A 221 13.84 -5.78 4.97
N GLU A 222 13.73 -6.08 3.68
CA GLU A 222 12.93 -7.18 3.12
C GLU A 222 11.43 -7.12 3.49
N SER A 223 10.95 -5.97 3.96
CA SER A 223 9.55 -5.75 4.31
C SER A 223 8.82 -4.94 3.24
N SER A 224 7.49 -4.99 3.27
CA SER A 224 6.66 -4.21 2.35
C SER A 224 5.50 -3.55 3.05
N VAL A 225 5.09 -2.38 2.54
CA VAL A 225 3.96 -1.61 3.06
C VAL A 225 3.03 -1.19 1.92
N PRO A 226 1.71 -1.25 2.13
CA PRO A 226 0.75 -0.80 1.13
C PRO A 226 0.77 0.72 0.98
N HIS A 227 0.49 1.22 -0.22
CA HIS A 227 0.46 2.65 -0.53
C HIS A 227 -0.40 3.50 0.42
N ARG A 228 -1.46 2.93 1.01
CA ARG A 228 -2.35 3.64 1.94
C ARG A 228 -1.61 4.15 3.18
N LEU A 229 -0.64 3.40 3.69
CA LEU A 229 0.17 3.80 4.84
C LEU A 229 1.25 4.82 4.45
N LEU A 230 1.60 4.90 3.16
CA LEU A 230 2.58 5.85 2.63
C LEU A 230 1.99 7.23 2.33
N ALA A 231 0.70 7.47 2.62
CA ALA A 231 0.07 8.77 2.46
C ALA A 231 0.70 9.83 3.40
N THR A 232 1.25 9.39 4.52
CA THR A 232 1.92 10.25 5.50
C THR A 232 3.23 9.57 5.89
N CYS A 233 4.26 9.82 5.09
CA CYS A 233 5.58 9.22 5.25
C CYS A 233 6.69 10.24 5.10
N GLY A 234 7.84 9.91 5.66
CA GLY A 234 9.04 10.73 5.59
C GLY A 234 10.27 9.89 5.28
N ILE A 235 11.29 10.57 4.77
CA ILE A 235 12.57 9.98 4.42
C ILE A 235 13.64 10.73 5.19
N LEU A 236 14.41 9.99 5.98
CA LEU A 236 15.58 10.50 6.70
C LEU A 236 16.85 10.10 5.96
N PRO A 237 17.82 11.01 5.76
CA PRO A 237 19.11 10.72 5.12
C PRO A 237 20.07 10.06 6.13
N LEU A 238 19.57 9.02 6.81
CA LEU A 238 20.25 8.30 7.89
C LEU A 238 19.98 6.80 7.73
N PRO A 239 20.93 5.95 8.15
CA PRO A 239 20.68 4.52 8.28
C PRO A 239 19.62 4.25 9.37
N LEU A 240 18.98 3.08 9.28
CA LEU A 240 17.82 2.73 10.11
C LEU A 240 18.08 2.87 11.62
N ASP A 241 19.23 2.42 12.10
CA ASP A 241 19.54 2.45 13.54
C ASP A 241 19.60 3.90 14.06
N LYS A 242 20.27 4.80 13.33
CA LYS A 242 20.34 6.23 13.67
C LYS A 242 19.00 6.93 13.51
N ALA A 243 18.19 6.52 12.55
CA ALA A 243 16.84 7.06 12.40
C ALA A 243 15.97 6.71 13.63
N LYS A 244 16.06 5.47 14.13
CA LYS A 244 15.35 5.03 15.34
C LYS A 244 15.81 5.72 16.62
N GLU A 245 17.08 6.11 16.70
CA GLU A 245 17.59 6.96 17.79
C GLU A 245 16.96 8.35 17.77
N LEU A 246 16.80 8.94 16.58
CA LEU A 246 16.22 10.27 16.40
C LEU A 246 14.70 10.29 16.62
N ILE A 247 13.98 9.33 16.04
CA ILE A 247 12.54 9.18 16.20
C ILE A 247 12.27 7.71 16.58
N GLN A 248 11.91 7.48 17.83
CA GLN A 248 11.69 6.13 18.34
C GLN A 248 10.54 5.42 17.59
N GLU A 249 10.78 4.17 17.21
CA GLU A 249 9.75 3.32 16.62
C GLU A 249 8.63 3.07 17.65
N GLY A 250 7.38 3.17 17.22
CA GLY A 250 6.22 3.06 18.10
C GLY A 250 5.93 4.32 18.93
N LYS A 251 6.69 5.41 18.75
CA LYS A 251 6.36 6.71 19.36
C LYS A 251 4.94 7.11 18.96
N ARG A 252 4.12 7.45 19.95
CA ARG A 252 2.81 8.05 19.76
C ARG A 252 2.97 9.53 19.47
N VAL A 253 2.27 9.98 18.44
CA VAL A 253 2.34 11.35 17.94
C VAL A 253 0.92 11.88 17.80
N ASP A 254 0.67 13.03 18.42
CA ASP A 254 -0.62 13.72 18.31
C ASP A 254 -0.64 14.74 17.16
N ASN A 255 0.55 15.24 16.77
CA ASN A 255 0.71 16.21 15.69
C ASN A 255 1.77 15.76 14.66
N VAL A 256 1.35 15.57 13.41
CA VAL A 256 2.22 15.22 12.27
C VAL A 256 3.31 16.28 12.03
N ASP A 257 3.04 17.55 12.33
CA ASP A 257 4.00 18.64 12.12
C ASP A 257 5.24 18.52 13.00
N GLU A 258 5.14 17.90 14.18
CA GLU A 258 6.31 17.61 15.03
C GLU A 258 7.28 16.69 14.29
N ILE A 259 6.77 15.59 13.74
CA ILE A 259 7.57 14.61 12.99
C ILE A 259 8.13 15.24 11.72
N LYS A 260 7.32 16.01 11.00
CA LYS A 260 7.76 16.75 9.81
C LYS A 260 8.92 17.70 10.11
N THR A 261 8.85 18.41 11.24
CA THR A 261 9.90 19.34 11.68
C THR A 261 11.20 18.60 11.95
N ILE A 262 11.16 17.53 12.76
CA ILE A 262 12.34 16.70 13.07
C ILE A 262 12.99 16.16 11.80
N ILE A 263 12.18 15.68 10.85
CA ILE A 263 12.68 15.13 9.58
C ILE A 263 13.34 16.21 8.73
N THR A 264 12.74 17.40 8.66
CA THR A 264 13.26 18.51 7.85
C THR A 264 14.56 19.06 8.45
N GLU A 265 14.63 19.19 9.78
CA GLU A 265 15.85 19.61 10.49
C GLU A 265 17.00 18.61 10.32
N ALA A 266 16.70 17.31 10.20
CA ALA A 266 17.67 16.28 9.87
C ALA A 266 18.10 16.26 8.39
N GLY A 267 17.62 17.18 7.55
CA GLY A 267 17.88 17.22 6.11
C GLY A 267 17.08 16.18 5.31
N GLY A 268 16.02 15.63 5.90
CA GLY A 268 15.09 14.71 5.27
C GLY A 268 13.98 15.39 4.47
N PHE A 269 13.07 14.56 3.97
CA PHE A 269 11.92 15.01 3.21
C PHE A 269 10.64 14.35 3.71
N PHE A 270 9.59 15.14 3.95
CA PHE A 270 8.30 14.65 4.39
C PHE A 270 7.27 14.76 3.27
N GLY A 271 6.65 13.64 2.92
CA GLY A 271 5.61 13.56 1.91
C GLY A 271 4.25 13.81 2.55
N THR A 272 3.54 14.84 2.10
CA THR A 272 2.10 14.97 2.34
C THR A 272 1.33 14.28 1.23
N PRO A 273 0.08 13.83 1.49
CA PRO A 273 -0.76 13.29 0.44
C PRO A 273 -0.87 14.30 -0.69
N VAL A 274 -0.80 13.84 -1.94
CA VAL A 274 -1.20 14.65 -3.07
C VAL A 274 -2.72 14.80 -2.97
N ALA A 275 -3.18 16.03 -2.74
CA ALA A 275 -4.59 16.38 -2.61
C ALA A 275 -5.36 16.09 -3.91
#